data_AF-A0A0K3BEC7-F1
#
_entry.id   AF-A0A0K3BEC7-F1
#
_cell.length_a   1.000
_cell.length_b   1.000
_cell.length_c   1.000
_cell.angle_alpha   90.00
_cell.angle_beta   90.00
_cell.angle_gamma   90.00
#
_symmetry.space_group_name_H-M   'P 1'
#
loop_
_entity.id
_entity.type
_entity.pdbx_description
1 polymer ?
#
loop_
_entity_poly.entity_id
_entity_poly.type
_entity_poly.pdbx_seq_one_letter_code
_entity_poly.pdbx_strand_id
1 'polypeptide(L)' 'MEVMLTDTEVLVRNSHRPDAGTLTFTHDEWDSHTQGQKLGIFDLPR' A
#
# COMPACT_ATOMS: atom_id res chain seq x y z
N MET A 1 0.35 11.00 3.43
CA MET A 1 0.13 9.78 2.62
C MET A 1 -1.37 9.70 2.37
N GLU A 2 -1.74 9.45 1.12
CA GLU A 2 -3.13 9.29 0.69
C GLU A 2 -3.28 7.89 0.07
N VAL A 3 -4.39 7.23 0.39
CA VAL A 3 -4.74 5.89 -0.10
C VAL A 3 -6.09 5.97 -0.79
N MET A 4 -6.17 5.46 -2.01
CA MET A 4 -7.41 5.35 -2.78
C MET A 4 -7.62 3.89 -3.17
N LEU A 5 -8.75 3.34 -2.72
CA LEU A 5 -9.21 1.99 -3.07
C LEU A 5 -10.05 2.11 -4.35
N THR A 6 -9.72 1.28 -5.34
CA THR A 6 -10.51 1.14 -6.57
C THR A 6 -11.05 -0.30 -6.66
N ASP A 7 -11.86 -0.60 -7.67
CA ASP A 7 -12.41 -1.95 -7.83
C ASP A 7 -11.33 -3.02 -8.11
N THR A 8 -10.16 -2.62 -8.60
CA THR A 8 -9.11 -3.54 -9.06
C THR A 8 -7.80 -3.39 -8.29
N GLU A 9 -7.50 -2.21 -7.77
CA GLU A 9 -6.18 -1.86 -7.25
C GLU A 9 -6.24 -0.82 -6.11
N VAL A 10 -5.17 -0.76 -5.34
CA VAL A 10 -4.95 0.24 -4.29
C VAL A 10 -3.85 1.19 -4.73
N LEU A 11 -4.19 2.47 -4.78
CA LEU A 11 -3.29 3.54 -5.19
C LEU A 11 -2.81 4.31 -3.95
N VAL A 12 -1.50 4.44 -3.82
CA VAL A 12 -0.85 5.09 -2.68
C VAL A 12 0.00 6.25 -3.18
N ARG A 13 -0.33 7.48 -2.74
CA ARG A 13 0.40 8.69 -3.08
C ARG A 13 1.01 9.35 -1.85
N ASN A 14 2.22 9.88 -2.00
CA ASN A 14 2.79 10.76 -0.98
C ASN A 14 2.25 12.19 -1.14
N SER A 15 1.29 12.56 -0.28
CA SER A 15 0.72 13.92 -0.27
C SER A 15 1.73 15.03 -0.01
N HIS A 16 2.89 14.73 0.61
CA HIS A 16 3.94 15.73 0.86
C HIS A 16 4.96 15.81 -0.29
N ARG A 17 4.94 14.86 -1.22
CA ARG A 17 5.78 14.81 -2.42
C ARG A 17 4.96 14.25 -3.58
N PRO A 18 4.00 15.02 -4.11
CA PRO A 18 3.06 14.54 -5.13
C PRO A 18 3.76 14.12 -6.44
N ASP A 19 4.94 14.68 -6.69
CA ASP A 19 5.83 14.43 -7.84
C ASP A 19 6.70 13.17 -7.69
N ALA A 20 6.67 12.50 -6.53
CA ALA A 20 7.37 11.22 -6.31
C ALA A 20 6.68 10.01 -7.00
N GLY A 21 5.49 10.22 -7.60
CA GLY A 21 4.70 9.17 -8.24
C GLY A 21 3.72 8.47 -7.30
N THR A 22 2.88 7.64 -7.90
CA THR A 22 1.87 6.82 -7.20
C THR A 22 2.33 5.37 -7.21
N LEU A 23 2.32 4.73 -6.04
CA LEU A 23 2.51 3.29 -5.92
C LEU A 23 1.17 2.59 -6.12
N THR A 24 1.20 1.46 -6.82
CA THR A 24 0.03 0.64 -7.12
C THR A 24 0.22 -0.73 -6.48
N PHE A 25 -0.83 -1.21 -5.81
CA PHE A 25 -0.88 -2.55 -5.23
C PHE A 25 -2.14 -3.27 -5.71
N THR A 26 -2.08 -4.59 -5.82
CA THR A 26 -3.30 -5.41 -5.76
C THR A 26 -3.89 -5.36 -4.34
N HIS A 27 -5.14 -5.79 -4.20
CA HIS A 27 -5.79 -5.89 -2.89
C HIS A 27 -5.03 -6.84 -1.95
N ASP A 28 -4.60 -8.01 -2.44
CA ASP A 28 -3.88 -9.00 -1.64
C ASP A 28 -2.49 -8.48 -1.17
N GLU A 29 -1.78 -7.75 -2.03
CA GLU A 29 -0.51 -7.11 -1.68
C GLU A 29 -0.71 -6.01 -0.64
N TRP A 30 -1.78 -5.22 -0.77
CA TRP A 30 -2.11 -4.16 0.18
C TRP A 30 -2.49 -4.71 1.55
N ASP A 31 -3.30 -5.78 1.60
CA ASP A 31 -3.68 -6.44 2.84
C ASP A 31 -2.45 -7.03 3.56
N SER A 32 -1.57 -7.71 2.80
CA SER A 32 -0.30 -8.22 3.32
C SER A 32 0.59 -7.08 3.85
N HIS A 33 0.69 -5.99 3.11
CA HIS A 33 1.48 -4.81 3.49
C HIS A 33 0.96 -4.17 4.79
N THR A 34 -0.34 -3.94 4.89
CA THR A 34 -0.95 -3.31 6.08
C THR A 34 -0.91 -4.22 7.29
N GLN A 35 -1.06 -5.53 7.11
CA GLN A 35 -0.90 -6.50 8.18
C GLN A 35 0.55 -6.51 8.69
N GLY A 36 1.53 -6.47 7.78
CA GLY A 36 2.94 -6.38 8.15
C GLY A 36 3.29 -5.10 8.91
N GLN A 37 2.73 -3.95 8.50
CA GLN A 37 2.86 -2.69 9.23
C GLN A 37 2.29 -2.75 10.64
N LYS A 38 1.12 -3.37 10.83
CA LYS A 38 0.49 -3.50 12.16
C LYS A 38 1.30 -4.40 13.10
N LEU A 39 1.97 -5.42 12.57
CA LEU A 39 2.77 -6.38 13.35
C LEU A 39 4.23 -5.94 13.51
N GLY A 40 4.69 -4.94 12.75
CA GLY A 40 6.10 -4.56 12.66
C GLY A 40 6.96 -5.62 11.94
N ILE A 41 6.34 -6.54 11.21
CA ILE A 41 6.98 -7.65 10.49
C ILE A 41 6.61 -7.52 9.01
N PHE A 42 7.56 -7.13 8.18
CA PHE A 42 7.32 -6.85 6.76
C PHE A 42 7.46 -8.08 5.85
N ASP A 43 8.04 -9.16 6.36
CA ASP A 43 8.13 -10.46 5.67
C ASP A 43 7.14 -11.44 6.30
N LEU A 44 6.00 -11.66 5.65
CA LEU A 44 5.12 -12.78 5.98
C LEU A 44 5.68 -14.06 5.33
N PRO A 45 5.87 -15.16 6.09
CA PRO A 45 6.20 -16.45 5.49
C PRO A 45 5.06 -16.88 4.56
N ARG A 46 5.44 -17.37 3.36
CA ARG A 46 4.53 -17.89 2.33
C ARG A 46 3.67 -19.05 2.82
#